data_AF-A0A945CE15-F1
#
_entry.id   AF-A0A945CE15-F1
#
_cell.length_a   1.000
_cell.length_b   1.000
_cell.length_c   1.000
_cell.angle_alpha   90.00
_cell.angle_beta   90.00
_cell.angle_gamma   90.00
#
_symmetry.space_group_name_H-M   'P 1'
#
loop_
_entity.id
_entity.type
_entity.pdbx_description
1 polymer ?
#
loop_
_entity_poly.entity_id
_entity_poly.type
_entity_poly.pdbx_seq_one_letter_code
_entity_poly.pdbx_strand_id
1 'polypeptide(L)'
;MKFLKFLIISLSLLIAQEYELKLKNGKTLKGEVDESTLELELIKFKLTGAKFGFDVKRMEIDFIKKNGNSIFKNEAVIANVFSKKIHKPLTNHDPREEDALIFETLEDAKLEGFSECISCFDMRPRLSNYYLEMDLRNSLYGVIIQQWETLYDHPKLEKTQELLKKVLVNWTEEIKYDNYRIEILKSTIPFSWSLPGGSIYISSELLDMCEYDSEIEVIIAREVAHVERRHLLRSYQKSESDAAGIAIALTFISLATQTDMSSVMESLGQFSYNLLGSGFSRKLEEEADALAMIYLLRNDRDKNALLRILEKLKFRTNTRVGSTNRLSAFTNAPDLVERIKQIKTAKLVEIENQIILVANHLNKTNDGKKFEQGFISLSFNYIFIAESSTNKTKSYVNLIGTAFNSEFEESFRLDPLEFMPSISGQSILVEMNPIILESNSSTNFGIKLFLESKDVDVLIERIKNNYPLLKGARISRIKTNPGAKEKTIDFEKITASFSFN
;
A
#
# COMPACT_ATOMS: atom_id res chain seq x y z
N MET A 1 -77.98 -14.43 -17.54
CA MET A 1 -76.58 -13.96 -17.74
C MET A 1 -76.41 -12.65 -16.99
N LYS A 2 -75.67 -12.69 -15.87
CA LYS A 2 -75.46 -11.56 -14.95
C LYS A 2 -74.42 -10.59 -15.52
N PHE A 3 -74.74 -9.30 -15.53
CA PHE A 3 -73.78 -8.20 -15.72
C PHE A 3 -72.77 -8.19 -14.56
N LEU A 4 -71.49 -8.38 -14.85
CA LEU A 4 -70.40 -8.18 -13.91
C LEU A 4 -69.65 -6.88 -14.31
N LYS A 5 -69.89 -5.80 -13.58
CA LYS A 5 -69.08 -4.58 -13.63
C LYS A 5 -67.71 -4.92 -13.04
N PHE A 6 -66.67 -4.87 -13.86
CA PHE A 6 -65.28 -4.86 -13.41
C PHE A 6 -64.98 -3.52 -12.74
N LEU A 7 -64.78 -3.55 -11.42
CA LEU A 7 -64.17 -2.50 -10.64
C LEU A 7 -62.65 -2.62 -10.84
N ILE A 8 -62.06 -1.77 -11.68
CA ILE A 8 -60.61 -1.65 -11.78
C ILE A 8 -60.15 -0.85 -10.55
N ILE A 9 -59.82 -1.56 -9.47
CA ILE A 9 -59.04 -1.00 -8.37
C ILE A 9 -57.61 -0.86 -8.92
N SER A 10 -57.16 0.38 -9.08
CA SER A 10 -55.74 0.69 -9.26
C SER A 10 -55.01 0.33 -7.98
N LEU A 11 -54.60 -0.93 -7.85
CA LEU A 11 -53.67 -1.37 -6.82
C LEU A 11 -52.28 -0.92 -7.28
N SER A 12 -51.93 0.34 -7.03
CA SER A 12 -50.53 0.73 -6.97
C SER A 12 -49.90 -0.11 -5.89
N LEU A 13 -49.14 -1.15 -6.26
CA LEU A 13 -48.17 -1.74 -5.35
C LEU A 13 -47.19 -0.62 -4.98
N LEU A 14 -47.44 0.07 -3.86
CA LEU A 14 -46.36 0.67 -3.11
C LEU A 14 -45.51 -0.50 -2.65
N ILE A 15 -44.42 -0.75 -3.36
CA ILE A 15 -43.31 -1.48 -2.78
C ILE A 15 -42.85 -0.59 -1.63
N ALA A 16 -43.20 -0.95 -0.40
CA ALA A 16 -42.70 -0.26 0.78
C ALA A 16 -41.17 -0.25 0.68
N GLN A 17 -40.58 0.95 0.62
CA GLN A 17 -39.12 1.08 0.58
C GLN A 17 -38.59 0.57 1.92
N GLU A 18 -37.84 -0.53 1.88
CA GLU A 18 -37.33 -1.16 3.09
C GLU A 18 -35.94 -0.58 3.39
N TYR A 19 -35.84 0.04 4.57
CA TYR A 19 -34.59 0.58 5.10
C TYR A 19 -33.99 -0.42 6.07
N GLU A 20 -32.67 -0.51 6.05
CA GLU A 20 -31.87 -1.23 7.03
C GLU A 20 -31.09 -0.21 7.86
N LEU A 21 -31.43 -0.10 9.14
CA LEU A 21 -30.72 0.74 10.10
C LEU A 21 -29.85 -0.16 10.96
N LYS A 22 -28.53 0.03 10.90
CA LYS A 22 -27.59 -0.65 11.78
C LYS A 22 -27.16 0.29 12.90
N LEU A 23 -27.22 -0.18 14.13
CA LEU A 23 -26.73 0.54 15.31
C LEU A 23 -25.26 0.19 15.57
N LYS A 24 -24.52 1.11 16.21
CA LYS A 24 -23.10 0.91 16.56
C LYS A 24 -22.86 -0.26 17.53
N ASN A 25 -23.88 -0.67 18.28
CA ASN A 25 -23.85 -1.89 19.10
C ASN A 25 -24.02 -3.20 18.30
N GLY A 26 -24.09 -3.11 16.96
CA GLY A 26 -24.20 -4.25 16.05
C GLY A 26 -25.63 -4.70 15.76
N LYS A 27 -26.64 -4.12 16.40
CA LYS A 27 -28.06 -4.48 16.15
C LYS A 27 -28.55 -3.87 14.83
N THR A 28 -29.11 -4.71 13.97
CA THR A 28 -29.75 -4.29 12.72
C THR A 28 -31.27 -4.28 12.85
N LEU A 29 -31.90 -3.20 12.41
CA LEU A 29 -33.34 -2.99 12.38
C LEU A 29 -33.80 -2.80 10.93
N LYS A 30 -34.96 -3.34 10.57
CA LYS A 30 -35.59 -3.15 9.25
C LYS A 30 -36.90 -2.38 9.40
N GLY A 31 -37.16 -1.44 8.49
CA GLY A 31 -38.31 -0.56 8.62
C GLY A 31 -38.35 0.61 7.64
N GLU A 32 -39.03 1.68 8.05
CA GLU A 32 -39.16 2.95 7.36
C GLU A 32 -38.37 4.03 8.13
N VAL A 33 -37.63 4.88 7.40
CA VAL A 33 -36.89 6.03 7.94
C VAL A 33 -37.55 7.30 7.41
N ASP A 34 -37.75 8.31 8.28
CA ASP A 34 -38.12 9.65 7.84
C ASP A 34 -36.85 10.39 7.38
N GLU A 35 -36.62 10.44 6.06
CA GLU A 35 -35.41 11.03 5.48
C GLU A 35 -35.24 12.52 5.82
N SER A 36 -36.34 13.25 6.12
CA SER A 36 -36.26 14.66 6.52
C SER A 36 -35.58 14.87 7.88
N THR A 37 -35.45 13.79 8.67
CA THR A 37 -34.81 13.81 9.99
C THR A 37 -33.36 13.35 9.96
N LEU A 38 -32.80 13.00 8.79
CA LEU A 38 -31.43 12.49 8.69
C LEU A 38 -30.37 13.49 9.15
N GLU A 39 -30.64 14.79 9.04
CA GLU A 39 -29.75 15.84 9.50
C GLU A 39 -29.91 16.20 10.99
N LEU A 40 -30.93 15.66 11.67
CA LEU A 40 -31.24 15.99 13.05
C LEU A 40 -30.53 15.06 14.05
N GLU A 41 -30.48 15.46 15.32
CA GLU A 41 -29.95 14.60 16.41
C GLU A 41 -30.77 13.33 16.62
N LEU A 42 -32.07 13.39 16.34
CA LEU A 42 -33.01 12.29 16.48
C LEU A 42 -33.58 11.94 15.11
N ILE A 43 -33.31 10.71 14.67
CA ILE A 43 -33.83 10.16 13.42
C ILE A 43 -35.09 9.36 13.73
N LYS A 44 -36.18 9.69 13.06
CA LYS A 44 -37.45 8.96 13.21
C LYS A 44 -37.40 7.66 12.43
N PHE A 45 -37.57 6.55 13.14
CA PHE A 45 -37.56 5.20 12.59
C PHE A 45 -38.82 4.44 12.95
N LYS A 46 -39.31 3.61 12.04
CA LYS A 46 -40.49 2.76 12.27
C LYS A 46 -40.21 1.35 11.78
N LEU A 47 -40.25 0.38 12.69
CA LEU A 47 -40.03 -1.03 12.37
C LEU A 47 -41.04 -1.57 11.34
N THR A 48 -40.59 -2.50 10.49
CA THR A 48 -41.46 -3.18 9.52
C THR A 48 -42.66 -3.82 10.25
N GLY A 49 -43.88 -3.43 9.86
CA GLY A 49 -45.12 -3.93 10.44
C GLY A 49 -45.54 -3.30 11.79
N ALA A 50 -44.76 -2.36 12.35
CA ALA A 50 -45.14 -1.66 13.57
C ALA A 50 -46.14 -0.52 13.30
N LYS A 51 -47.04 -0.26 14.27
CA LYS A 51 -48.03 0.83 14.19
C LYS A 51 -47.45 2.21 14.49
N PHE A 52 -46.40 2.29 15.30
CA PHE A 52 -45.81 3.54 15.77
C PHE A 52 -44.31 3.54 15.49
N GLY A 53 -43.77 4.72 15.14
CA GLY A 53 -42.34 4.96 15.06
C GLY A 53 -41.76 5.39 16.41
N PHE A 54 -40.44 5.43 16.49
CA PHE A 54 -39.67 5.91 17.63
C PHE A 54 -38.44 6.67 17.13
N ASP A 55 -37.88 7.49 18.02
CA ASP A 55 -36.69 8.27 17.74
C ASP A 55 -35.44 7.47 18.09
N VAL A 56 -34.44 7.52 17.21
CA VAL A 56 -33.11 6.94 17.42
C VAL A 56 -32.11 8.08 17.42
N LYS A 57 -31.23 8.13 18.43
CA LYS A 57 -30.15 9.11 18.43
C LYS A 57 -29.22 8.87 17.24
N ARG A 58 -28.97 9.90 16.45
CA ARG A 58 -28.08 9.85 15.29
C ARG A 58 -26.70 9.29 15.64
N MET A 59 -26.19 9.62 16.82
CA MET A 59 -24.91 9.10 17.32
C MET A 59 -24.87 7.58 17.55
N GLU A 60 -26.02 6.94 17.79
CA GLU A 60 -26.13 5.49 18.04
C GLU A 60 -26.21 4.67 16.75
N ILE A 61 -26.49 5.33 15.62
CA ILE A 61 -26.61 4.70 14.31
C ILE A 61 -25.20 4.55 13.71
N ASP A 62 -24.91 3.40 13.11
CA ASP A 62 -23.69 3.11 12.34
C ASP A 62 -23.91 3.51 10.87
N PHE A 63 -24.95 2.94 10.24
CA PHE A 63 -25.39 3.34 8.92
C PHE A 63 -26.90 3.10 8.71
N ILE A 64 -27.45 3.73 7.68
CA ILE A 64 -28.78 3.45 7.13
C ILE A 64 -28.61 3.13 5.65
N LYS A 65 -29.11 1.97 5.23
CA LYS A 65 -29.20 1.57 3.82
C LYS A 65 -30.66 1.62 3.36
N LYS A 66 -30.88 2.09 2.14
CA LYS A 66 -32.17 2.07 1.43
C LYS A 66 -32.03 1.16 0.23
N ASN A 67 -32.78 0.05 0.21
CA ASN A 67 -32.69 -0.96 -0.85
C ASN A 67 -31.24 -1.43 -1.15
N GLY A 68 -30.41 -1.53 -0.11
CA GLY A 68 -29.00 -1.94 -0.22
C GLY A 68 -27.99 -0.79 -0.39
N ASN A 69 -28.41 0.41 -0.78
CA ASN A 69 -27.52 1.56 -0.94
C ASN A 69 -27.42 2.37 0.36
N SER A 70 -26.22 2.71 0.82
CA SER A 70 -26.02 3.54 2.02
C SER A 70 -26.50 4.96 1.76
N ILE A 71 -27.42 5.47 2.58
CA ILE A 71 -27.92 6.85 2.53
C ILE A 71 -27.48 7.70 3.71
N PHE A 72 -27.04 7.06 4.79
CA PHE A 72 -26.47 7.72 5.96
C PHE A 72 -25.40 6.81 6.56
N LYS A 73 -24.28 7.39 6.97
CA LYS A 73 -23.22 6.72 7.70
C LYS A 73 -22.74 7.68 8.77
N ASN A 74 -22.64 7.19 10.00
CA ASN A 74 -22.24 8.02 11.12
C ASN A 74 -20.73 7.96 11.31
N GLU A 75 -20.06 9.03 10.89
CA GLU A 75 -18.61 9.19 10.99
C GLU A 75 -18.19 10.04 12.19
N ALA A 76 -19.14 10.39 13.07
CA ALA A 76 -18.90 11.25 14.22
C ALA A 76 -17.96 10.59 15.23
N VAL A 77 -17.14 11.43 15.85
CA VAL A 77 -16.14 11.05 16.86
C VAL A 77 -16.23 11.97 18.08
N ILE A 78 -15.70 11.50 19.20
CA ILE A 78 -15.67 12.26 20.45
C ILE A 78 -14.22 12.55 20.80
N ALA A 79 -13.83 13.80 20.94
CA ALA A 79 -12.50 14.18 21.35
C ALA A 79 -12.45 14.60 22.82
N ASN A 80 -11.40 14.20 23.53
CA ASN A 80 -11.12 14.68 24.88
C ASN A 80 -10.27 15.96 24.83
N VAL A 81 -10.78 17.04 25.41
CA VAL A 81 -10.13 18.36 25.37
C VAL A 81 -8.76 18.41 26.04
N PHE A 82 -8.52 17.57 27.06
CA PHE A 82 -7.29 17.54 27.84
C PHE A 82 -6.22 16.66 27.23
N SER A 83 -6.56 15.39 26.93
CA SER A 83 -5.60 14.45 26.35
C SER A 83 -5.34 14.71 24.87
N LYS A 84 -6.18 15.55 24.23
CA LYS A 84 -6.20 15.79 22.79
C LYS A 84 -6.36 14.50 21.98
N LYS A 85 -7.06 13.52 22.56
CA LYS A 85 -7.32 12.22 21.93
C LYS A 85 -8.74 12.15 21.38
N ILE A 86 -8.87 11.55 20.20
CA ILE A 86 -10.12 11.25 19.52
C ILE A 86 -10.54 9.83 19.89
N HIS A 87 -11.81 9.63 20.19
CA HIS A 87 -12.42 8.40 20.65
C HIS A 87 -13.60 8.03 19.74
N LYS A 88 -13.85 6.72 19.61
CA LYS A 88 -15.04 6.23 18.92
C LYS A 88 -16.23 6.38 19.87
N PRO A 89 -17.38 6.91 19.42
CA PRO A 89 -18.54 7.07 20.29
C PRO A 89 -19.04 5.73 20.81
N LEU A 90 -19.61 5.74 22.02
CA LEU A 90 -20.32 4.61 22.63
C LEU A 90 -19.39 3.41 22.87
N THR A 91 -18.12 3.68 23.13
CA THR A 91 -17.15 2.67 23.56
C THR A 91 -16.90 2.79 25.06
N ASN A 92 -16.34 1.74 25.69
CA ASN A 92 -15.92 1.80 27.10
C ASN A 92 -14.74 2.76 27.34
N HIS A 93 -14.37 3.55 26.35
CA HIS A 93 -13.24 4.47 26.37
C HIS A 93 -13.69 5.90 26.04
N ASP A 94 -14.98 6.23 26.19
CA ASP A 94 -15.47 7.58 25.97
C ASP A 94 -14.96 8.54 27.06
N PRO A 95 -14.58 9.79 26.70
CA PRO A 95 -14.28 10.81 27.70
C PRO A 95 -15.52 11.17 28.51
N ARG A 96 -15.32 11.74 29.71
CA ARG A 96 -16.43 12.30 30.51
C ARG A 96 -17.15 13.37 29.68
N GLU A 97 -18.47 13.47 29.82
CA GLU A 97 -19.29 14.42 29.04
C GLU A 97 -18.78 15.87 29.15
N GLU A 98 -18.31 16.27 30.33
CA GLU A 98 -17.72 17.59 30.59
C GLU A 98 -16.39 17.86 29.84
N ASP A 99 -15.69 16.81 29.43
CA ASP A 99 -14.40 16.86 28.74
C ASP A 99 -14.52 16.56 27.24
N ALA A 100 -15.75 16.29 26.76
CA ALA A 100 -16.03 15.76 25.43
C ALA A 100 -16.38 16.88 24.43
N LEU A 101 -15.69 16.90 23.29
CA LEU A 101 -16.09 17.64 22.09
C LEU A 101 -16.51 16.65 21.01
N ILE A 102 -17.66 16.88 20.40
CA ILE A 102 -18.18 16.02 19.33
C ILE A 102 -17.82 16.65 17.99
N PHE A 103 -17.24 15.86 17.10
CA PHE A 103 -16.95 16.22 15.72
C PHE A 103 -17.78 15.37 14.77
N GLU A 104 -18.22 15.94 13.66
CA GLU A 104 -19.01 15.23 12.64
C GLU A 104 -18.20 14.16 11.93
N THR A 105 -16.90 14.41 11.73
CA THR A 105 -15.96 13.47 11.13
C THR A 105 -14.66 13.38 11.92
N LEU A 106 -13.93 12.30 11.69
CA LEU A 106 -12.58 12.11 12.20
C LEU A 106 -11.61 13.20 11.71
N GLU A 107 -11.73 13.58 10.44
CA GLU A 107 -10.91 14.61 9.79
C GLU A 107 -11.12 16.00 10.40
N ASP A 108 -12.34 16.38 10.74
CA ASP A 108 -12.62 17.67 11.41
C ASP A 108 -11.90 17.75 12.77
N ALA A 109 -11.94 16.66 13.54
CA ALA A 109 -11.23 16.58 14.81
C ALA A 109 -9.71 16.69 14.62
N LYS A 110 -9.16 16.06 13.57
CA LYS A 110 -7.72 16.15 13.24
C LYS A 110 -7.31 17.57 12.83
N LEU A 111 -8.14 18.27 12.07
CA LEU A 111 -7.91 19.66 11.67
C LEU A 111 -7.83 20.62 12.88
N GLU A 112 -8.62 20.35 13.93
CA GLU A 112 -8.57 21.05 15.22
C GLU A 112 -7.41 20.61 16.13
N GLY A 113 -6.48 19.79 15.61
CA GLY A 113 -5.25 19.40 16.31
C GLY A 113 -5.43 18.25 17.30
N PHE A 114 -6.52 17.48 17.21
CA PHE A 114 -6.68 16.25 17.99
C PHE A 114 -6.04 15.06 17.27
N SER A 115 -5.64 14.04 18.02
CA SER A 115 -5.00 12.82 17.50
C SER A 115 -5.78 11.58 17.90
N GLU A 116 -5.78 10.54 17.07
CA GLU A 116 -6.53 9.32 17.36
C GLU A 116 -6.05 8.63 18.65
N CYS A 117 -7.00 8.11 19.43
CA CYS A 117 -6.72 7.26 20.57
C CYS A 117 -6.33 5.86 20.09
N ILE A 118 -5.15 5.39 20.51
CA ILE A 118 -4.62 4.06 20.15
C ILE A 118 -5.50 2.88 20.59
N SER A 119 -6.35 3.07 21.61
CA SER A 119 -7.28 2.05 22.08
C SER A 119 -8.59 2.02 21.31
N CYS A 120 -9.02 3.16 20.76
CA CYS A 120 -10.25 3.26 19.99
C CYS A 120 -10.02 3.00 18.50
N PHE A 121 -8.89 3.48 17.98
CA PHE A 121 -8.55 3.45 16.57
C PHE A 121 -7.41 2.49 16.33
N ASP A 122 -7.54 1.77 15.22
CA ASP A 122 -6.44 0.98 14.70
C ASP A 122 -5.43 1.93 14.05
N MET A 123 -4.39 2.29 14.81
CA MET A 123 -3.32 3.20 14.38
C MET A 123 -2.36 2.55 13.37
N ARG A 124 -2.55 1.29 13.03
CA ARG A 124 -1.70 0.61 12.05
C ARG A 124 -1.96 1.21 10.67
N PRO A 125 -0.92 1.34 9.84
CA PRO A 125 -1.10 1.84 8.49
C PRO A 125 -2.01 0.89 7.72
N ARG A 126 -2.96 1.46 6.96
CA ARG A 126 -3.92 0.69 6.15
C ARG A 126 -3.25 0.14 4.89
N LEU A 127 -2.46 -0.91 5.09
CA LEU A 127 -1.65 -1.56 4.05
C LEU A 127 -2.13 -2.98 3.80
N SER A 128 -2.34 -3.36 2.53
CA SER A 128 -2.65 -4.75 2.17
C SER A 128 -1.54 -5.69 2.67
N ASN A 129 -1.88 -6.86 3.21
CA ASN A 129 -0.92 -7.85 3.71
C ASN A 129 0.01 -7.33 4.82
N TYR A 130 -0.43 -6.36 5.62
CA TYR A 130 0.37 -5.81 6.73
C TYR A 130 0.85 -6.90 7.70
N TYR A 131 -0.02 -7.85 8.10
CA TYR A 131 0.36 -8.91 9.05
C TYR A 131 1.41 -9.85 8.51
N LEU A 132 1.25 -10.33 7.27
CA LEU A 132 2.26 -11.14 6.60
C LEU A 132 3.62 -10.41 6.54
N GLU A 133 3.61 -9.12 6.26
CA GLU A 133 4.83 -8.31 6.27
C GLU A 133 5.48 -8.22 7.66
N MET A 134 4.67 -8.12 8.73
CA MET A 134 5.19 -8.15 10.11
C MET A 134 5.71 -9.54 10.52
N ASP A 135 5.12 -10.62 10.01
CA ASP A 135 5.62 -11.99 10.26
C ASP A 135 6.95 -12.22 9.52
N LEU A 136 7.07 -11.75 8.27
CA LEU A 136 8.33 -11.74 7.52
C LEU A 136 9.41 -10.92 8.25
N ARG A 137 9.05 -9.75 8.78
CA ARG A 137 9.94 -8.94 9.61
C ARG A 137 10.46 -9.73 10.81
N ASN A 138 9.59 -10.40 11.55
CA ASN A 138 9.96 -11.14 12.76
C ASN A 138 10.88 -12.33 12.43
N SER A 139 10.57 -13.05 11.34
CA SER A 139 11.41 -14.14 10.84
C SER A 139 12.81 -13.64 10.46
N LEU A 140 12.88 -12.57 9.65
CA LEU A 140 14.14 -12.00 9.20
C LEU A 140 14.97 -11.41 10.35
N TYR A 141 14.31 -10.75 11.30
CA TYR A 141 14.95 -10.27 12.53
C TYR A 141 15.60 -11.41 13.30
N GLY A 142 14.90 -12.54 13.47
CA GLY A 142 15.42 -13.73 14.16
C GLY A 142 16.71 -14.25 13.52
N VAL A 143 16.79 -14.27 12.18
CA VAL A 143 18.01 -14.68 11.47
C VAL A 143 19.15 -13.67 11.65
N ILE A 144 18.86 -12.37 11.59
CA ILE A 144 19.87 -11.30 11.76
C ILE A 144 20.54 -11.38 13.13
N ILE A 145 19.76 -11.44 14.21
CA ILE A 145 20.32 -11.45 15.58
C ILE A 145 21.07 -12.73 15.93
N GLN A 146 20.78 -13.84 15.23
CA GLN A 146 21.52 -15.09 15.38
C GLN A 146 22.87 -15.06 14.66
N GLN A 147 22.98 -14.31 13.55
CA GLN A 147 24.17 -14.29 12.71
C GLN A 147 25.16 -13.18 13.08
N TRP A 148 24.69 -12.04 13.61
CA TRP A 148 25.55 -10.89 13.90
C TRP A 148 25.35 -10.31 15.29
N GLU A 149 26.47 -9.90 15.88
CA GLU A 149 26.52 -9.12 17.12
C GLU A 149 26.15 -7.65 16.83
N THR A 150 25.28 -7.07 17.67
CA THR A 150 24.92 -5.64 17.60
C THR A 150 25.90 -4.80 18.40
N LEU A 151 26.43 -3.74 17.79
CA LEU A 151 27.39 -2.81 18.38
C LEU A 151 26.67 -1.56 18.91
N TYR A 152 26.28 -1.60 20.18
CA TYR A 152 25.54 -0.50 20.83
C TYR A 152 26.39 0.77 21.04
N ASP A 153 27.71 0.63 21.20
CA ASP A 153 28.63 1.74 21.48
C ASP A 153 29.47 2.15 20.26
N HIS A 154 29.00 1.85 19.05
CA HIS A 154 29.76 2.17 17.84
C HIS A 154 29.87 3.71 17.67
N PRO A 155 31.07 4.28 17.39
CA PRO A 155 31.28 5.73 17.38
C PRO A 155 30.46 6.48 16.33
N LYS A 156 30.06 5.81 15.23
CA LYS A 156 29.20 6.37 14.19
C LYS A 156 27.70 6.22 14.46
N LEU A 157 27.26 5.56 15.55
CA LEU A 157 25.84 5.27 15.79
C LEU A 157 25.00 6.54 15.98
N GLU A 158 25.47 7.49 16.80
CA GLU A 158 24.74 8.75 17.00
C GLU A 158 24.58 9.51 15.67
N LYS A 159 25.64 9.53 14.87
CA LYS A 159 25.65 10.18 13.56
C LYS A 159 24.68 9.53 12.58
N THR A 160 24.61 8.20 12.52
CA THR A 160 23.66 7.50 11.65
C THR A 160 22.22 7.79 12.06
N GLN A 161 21.93 7.86 13.36
CA GLN A 161 20.59 8.20 13.87
C GLN A 161 20.19 9.65 13.53
N GLU A 162 21.12 10.60 13.59
CA GLU A 162 20.91 11.98 13.14
C GLU A 162 20.56 12.02 11.64
N LEU A 163 21.34 11.33 10.81
CA LEU A 163 21.11 11.26 9.37
C LEU A 163 19.80 10.54 9.04
N LEU A 164 19.41 9.51 9.79
CA LEU A 164 18.10 8.86 9.64
C LEU A 164 16.95 9.85 9.86
N LYS A 165 16.96 10.61 10.96
CA LYS A 165 15.93 11.63 11.21
C LYS A 165 15.84 12.63 10.07
N LYS A 166 17.00 13.08 9.58
CA LYS A 166 17.09 13.99 8.44
C LYS A 166 16.52 13.40 7.15
N VAL A 167 16.79 12.12 6.88
CA VAL A 167 16.22 11.40 5.72
C VAL A 167 14.70 11.30 5.83
N LEU A 168 14.17 10.93 7.01
CA LEU A 168 12.73 10.75 7.22
C LEU A 168 11.95 12.06 7.08
N VAL A 169 12.46 13.16 7.65
CA VAL A 169 11.81 14.48 7.56
C VAL A 169 11.78 14.99 6.12
N ASN A 170 12.79 14.67 5.33
CA ASN A 170 12.94 15.12 3.95
C ASN A 170 12.58 14.03 2.94
N TRP A 171 11.87 12.98 3.39
CA TRP A 171 11.54 11.85 2.54
C TRP A 171 10.59 12.27 1.42
N THR A 172 10.66 11.54 0.30
CA THR A 172 10.01 11.95 -0.94
C THR A 172 8.55 11.50 -1.02
N GLU A 173 8.16 10.53 -0.21
CA GLU A 173 6.80 9.99 -0.11
C GLU A 173 6.28 10.12 1.32
N GLU A 174 4.98 9.88 1.53
CA GLU A 174 4.43 9.71 2.88
C GLU A 174 5.06 8.48 3.56
N ILE A 175 5.54 8.67 4.79
CA ILE A 175 6.15 7.62 5.60
C ILE A 175 5.04 6.73 6.19
N LYS A 176 5.19 5.40 6.04
CA LYS A 176 4.19 4.42 6.48
C LYS A 176 4.39 3.92 7.91
N TYR A 177 5.57 4.14 8.47
CA TYR A 177 5.97 3.59 9.76
C TYR A 177 6.63 4.64 10.65
N ASP A 178 6.30 4.63 11.94
CA ASP A 178 6.77 5.68 12.85
C ASP A 178 8.05 5.32 13.63
N ASN A 179 8.44 4.03 13.64
CA ASN A 179 9.47 3.50 14.56
C ASN A 179 10.80 3.19 13.87
N TYR A 180 11.31 4.14 13.09
CA TYR A 180 12.61 4.00 12.44
C TYR A 180 13.77 4.05 13.42
N ARG A 181 14.73 3.12 13.25
CA ARG A 181 15.98 3.10 14.02
C ARG A 181 17.10 2.43 13.23
N ILE A 182 18.34 2.83 13.52
CA ILE A 182 19.54 2.17 13.00
C ILE A 182 20.22 1.34 14.09
N GLU A 183 20.61 0.13 13.73
CA GLU A 183 21.47 -0.74 14.52
C GLU A 183 22.74 -1.07 13.71
N ILE A 184 23.89 -1.08 14.37
CA ILE A 184 25.16 -1.36 13.70
C ILE A 184 25.58 -2.79 14.02
N LEU A 185 25.84 -3.57 12.96
CA LEU A 185 26.19 -4.98 13.09
C LEU A 185 27.70 -5.17 12.91
N LYS A 186 28.30 -5.98 13.77
CA LYS A 186 29.72 -6.34 13.68
C LYS A 186 29.94 -7.31 12.51
N SER A 187 30.62 -6.86 11.46
CA SER A 187 30.91 -7.68 10.29
C SER A 187 32.04 -7.08 9.46
N THR A 188 32.90 -7.94 8.92
CA THR A 188 33.98 -7.61 7.97
C THR A 188 33.51 -7.63 6.50
N ILE A 189 32.21 -7.84 6.29
CA ILE A 189 31.53 -7.85 5.00
C ILE A 189 30.63 -6.61 4.95
N PRO A 190 30.72 -5.77 3.89
CA PRO A 190 29.87 -4.60 3.75
C PRO A 190 28.45 -5.00 3.33
N PHE A 191 27.47 -4.66 4.16
CA PHE A 191 26.05 -4.84 3.87
C PHE A 191 25.21 -3.85 4.68
N SER A 192 23.97 -3.69 4.26
CA SER A 192 22.89 -3.21 5.12
C SER A 192 21.59 -3.91 4.76
N TRP A 193 20.67 -3.91 5.70
CA TRP A 193 19.32 -4.44 5.54
C TRP A 193 18.32 -3.51 6.18
N SER A 194 17.09 -3.59 5.67
CA SER A 194 15.96 -2.89 6.24
C SER A 194 14.81 -3.86 6.45
N LEU A 195 14.13 -3.74 7.59
CA LEU A 195 12.95 -4.53 7.91
C LEU A 195 11.71 -3.62 7.96
N PRO A 196 10.53 -4.17 7.61
CA PRO A 196 9.26 -3.50 7.83
C PRO A 196 9.14 -2.94 9.26
N GLY A 197 8.48 -1.78 9.40
CA GLY A 197 8.43 -1.05 10.66
C GLY A 197 9.65 -0.18 10.95
N GLY A 198 10.59 -0.02 10.02
CA GLY A 198 11.64 1.00 10.06
C GLY A 198 12.97 0.58 10.69
N SER A 199 13.20 -0.72 10.92
CA SER A 199 14.48 -1.18 11.51
C SER A 199 15.53 -1.30 10.41
N ILE A 200 16.62 -0.55 10.51
CA ILE A 200 17.72 -0.55 9.54
C ILE A 200 18.99 -1.06 10.22
N TYR A 201 19.68 -2.00 9.57
CA TYR A 201 20.90 -2.61 10.05
C TYR A 201 22.03 -2.29 9.09
N ILE A 202 23.15 -1.79 9.60
CA ILE A 202 24.31 -1.42 8.78
C ILE A 202 25.54 -2.12 9.33
N SER A 203 26.32 -2.79 8.48
CA SER A 203 27.57 -3.39 8.95
C SER A 203 28.64 -2.34 9.27
N SER A 204 29.46 -2.64 10.27
CA SER A 204 30.66 -1.86 10.62
C SER A 204 31.59 -1.65 9.42
N GLU A 205 31.90 -2.71 8.65
CA GLU A 205 32.72 -2.58 7.43
C GLU A 205 32.09 -1.60 6.41
N LEU A 206 30.77 -1.61 6.21
CA LEU A 206 30.13 -0.68 5.27
C LEU A 206 30.27 0.78 5.74
N LEU A 207 30.15 1.02 7.05
CA LEU A 207 30.37 2.34 7.63
C LEU A 207 31.84 2.77 7.57
N ASP A 208 32.79 1.85 7.72
CA ASP A 208 34.22 2.14 7.64
C ASP A 208 34.65 2.49 6.21
N MET A 209 33.95 1.95 5.19
CA MET A 209 34.14 2.34 3.78
C MET A 209 33.64 3.76 3.46
N CYS A 210 32.78 4.33 4.29
CA CYS A 210 32.24 5.68 4.09
C CYS A 210 33.24 6.74 4.54
N GLU A 211 33.63 7.60 3.61
CA GLU A 211 34.54 8.74 3.84
C GLU A 211 33.79 10.05 4.08
N TYR A 212 32.53 10.11 3.63
CA TYR A 212 31.69 11.30 3.73
C TYR A 212 30.33 10.98 4.36
N ASP A 213 29.80 11.90 5.16
CA ASP A 213 28.45 11.81 5.74
C ASP A 213 27.37 11.58 4.67
N SER A 214 27.56 12.15 3.47
CA SER A 214 26.63 11.96 2.36
C SER A 214 26.53 10.51 1.89
N GLU A 215 27.60 9.72 2.02
CA GLU A 215 27.60 8.30 1.67
C GLU A 215 26.79 7.49 2.69
N ILE A 216 26.87 7.85 3.97
CA ILE A 216 26.02 7.28 5.02
C ILE A 216 24.56 7.69 4.80
N GLU A 217 24.32 8.98 4.53
CA GLU A 217 22.98 9.53 4.28
C GLU A 217 22.29 8.80 3.12
N VAL A 218 23.00 8.53 2.01
CA VAL A 218 22.40 7.84 0.86
C VAL A 218 22.21 6.34 1.09
N ILE A 219 23.07 5.67 1.86
CA ILE A 219 22.82 4.29 2.30
C ILE A 219 21.52 4.25 3.09
N ILE A 220 21.34 5.16 4.04
CA ILE A 220 20.12 5.24 4.85
C ILE A 220 18.91 5.54 3.98
N ALA A 221 18.99 6.51 3.05
CA ALA A 221 17.90 6.82 2.12
C ALA A 221 17.49 5.62 1.28
N ARG A 222 18.45 4.81 0.80
CA ARG A 222 18.16 3.58 0.07
C ARG A 222 17.49 2.53 0.94
N GLU A 223 17.94 2.34 2.18
CA GLU A 223 17.30 1.40 3.12
C GLU A 223 15.89 1.87 3.51
N VAL A 224 15.66 3.17 3.70
CA VAL A 224 14.31 3.73 3.87
C VAL A 224 13.44 3.43 2.64
N ALA A 225 13.99 3.52 1.42
CA ALA A 225 13.26 3.12 0.21
C ALA A 225 12.84 1.64 0.24
N HIS A 226 13.69 0.72 0.68
CA HIS A 226 13.32 -0.69 0.79
C HIS A 226 12.16 -0.93 1.77
N VAL A 227 12.13 -0.22 2.90
CA VAL A 227 11.02 -0.27 3.88
C VAL A 227 9.75 0.33 3.28
N GLU A 228 9.83 1.57 2.79
CA GLU A 228 8.67 2.32 2.31
C GLU A 228 8.06 1.76 1.03
N ARG A 229 8.85 1.02 0.24
CA ARG A 229 8.41 0.30 -0.96
C ARG A 229 8.08 -1.16 -0.71
N ARG A 230 8.13 -1.59 0.56
CA ARG A 230 7.74 -2.93 1.03
C ARG A 230 8.43 -4.04 0.24
N HIS A 231 9.73 -3.86 -0.03
CA HIS A 231 10.51 -4.77 -0.87
C HIS A 231 10.62 -6.17 -0.27
N LEU A 232 10.58 -6.31 1.07
CA LEU A 232 10.51 -7.62 1.74
C LEU A 232 9.26 -8.40 1.35
N LEU A 233 8.09 -7.78 1.50
CA LEU A 233 6.81 -8.37 1.12
C LEU A 233 6.76 -8.69 -0.38
N ARG A 234 7.19 -7.76 -1.23
CA ARG A 234 7.18 -7.94 -2.69
C ARG A 234 8.12 -9.06 -3.16
N SER A 235 9.27 -9.24 -2.50
CA SER A 235 10.16 -10.38 -2.74
C SER A 235 9.51 -11.70 -2.34
N TYR A 236 8.87 -11.76 -1.17
CA TYR A 236 8.18 -12.96 -0.72
C TYR A 236 7.03 -13.34 -1.66
N GLN A 237 6.18 -12.37 -2.02
CA GLN A 237 5.11 -12.61 -2.99
C GLN A 237 5.61 -13.10 -4.35
N LYS A 238 6.85 -12.75 -4.74
CA LYS A 238 7.49 -13.26 -5.95
C LYS A 238 8.02 -14.68 -5.78
N SER A 239 8.54 -15.05 -4.61
CA SER A 239 9.00 -16.43 -4.37
C SER A 239 7.83 -17.41 -4.34
N GLU A 240 6.68 -16.96 -3.87
CA GLU A 240 5.47 -17.78 -3.72
C GLU A 240 4.58 -17.80 -4.98
N SER A 241 5.07 -17.40 -6.17
CA SER A 241 4.23 -17.07 -7.34
C SER A 241 3.46 -18.21 -8.01
N ASP A 242 3.42 -19.41 -7.41
CA ASP A 242 2.39 -20.40 -7.71
C ASP A 242 1.10 -20.09 -6.95
N ALA A 243 -0.04 -20.66 -7.34
CA ALA A 243 -1.37 -20.35 -6.78
C ALA A 243 -1.47 -20.36 -5.23
N ALA A 244 -0.50 -21.00 -4.55
CA ALA A 244 -0.32 -20.98 -3.10
C ALA A 244 -0.02 -19.60 -2.50
N GLY A 245 0.76 -18.72 -3.15
CA GLY A 245 1.18 -17.44 -2.56
C GLY A 245 0.04 -16.44 -2.31
N ILE A 246 -1.02 -16.52 -3.12
CA ILE A 246 -2.22 -15.69 -2.96
C ILE A 246 -3.11 -16.24 -1.83
N ALA A 247 -3.14 -17.56 -1.65
CA ALA A 247 -3.84 -18.19 -0.52
C ALA A 247 -3.12 -17.90 0.81
N ILE A 248 -1.78 -17.99 0.83
CA ILE A 248 -0.94 -17.74 2.00
C ILE A 248 -1.11 -16.30 2.50
N ALA A 249 -1.05 -15.31 1.60
CA ALA A 249 -1.24 -13.89 1.94
C ALA A 249 -2.60 -13.59 2.58
N LEU A 250 -3.67 -14.28 2.17
CA LEU A 250 -5.03 -14.12 2.70
C LEU A 250 -5.35 -15.04 3.91
N THR A 251 -4.55 -16.08 4.16
CA THR A 251 -4.67 -16.94 5.35
C THR A 251 -4.17 -16.27 6.63
N PHE A 252 -3.21 -15.34 6.56
CA PHE A 252 -2.71 -14.62 7.75
C PHE A 252 -3.74 -13.68 8.40
N ILE A 253 -4.85 -13.39 7.72
CA ILE A 253 -6.03 -12.70 8.30
C ILE A 253 -6.68 -13.56 9.41
N SER A 254 -6.41 -14.86 9.45
CA SER A 254 -7.01 -15.81 10.39
C SER A 254 -6.01 -16.23 11.46
N LEU A 255 -5.91 -15.45 12.54
CA LEU A 255 -5.34 -15.88 13.82
C LEU A 255 -6.15 -17.03 14.48
N ALA A 256 -7.04 -17.70 13.74
CA ALA A 256 -8.12 -18.54 14.27
C ALA A 256 -8.36 -19.86 13.51
N THR A 257 -7.55 -20.22 12.52
CA THR A 257 -7.70 -21.52 11.82
C THR A 257 -6.49 -22.41 12.04
N GLN A 258 -6.76 -23.72 12.17
CA GLN A 258 -5.83 -24.83 12.44
C GLN A 258 -4.79 -25.07 11.32
N THR A 259 -4.26 -24.02 10.71
CA THR A 259 -3.06 -24.12 9.87
C THR A 259 -1.90 -24.55 10.76
N ASP A 260 -1.12 -25.53 10.31
CA ASP A 260 0.06 -25.99 11.02
C ASP A 260 1.10 -24.87 11.03
N MET A 261 1.05 -24.05 12.07
CA MET A 261 1.89 -22.86 12.26
C MET A 261 3.38 -23.19 12.16
N SER A 262 3.76 -24.44 12.43
CA SER A 262 5.15 -24.89 12.31
C SER A 262 5.65 -24.84 10.87
N SER A 263 4.88 -25.37 9.92
CA SER A 263 5.22 -25.40 8.49
C SER A 263 5.33 -23.99 7.88
N VAL A 264 4.47 -23.08 8.33
CA VAL A 264 4.45 -21.69 7.86
C VAL A 264 5.67 -20.93 8.39
N MET A 265 5.98 -21.09 9.68
CA MET A 265 7.16 -20.45 10.28
C MET A 265 8.46 -20.99 9.67
N GLU A 266 8.52 -22.28 9.34
CA GLU A 266 9.65 -22.87 8.63
C GLU A 266 9.83 -22.26 7.23
N SER A 267 8.76 -22.13 6.45
CA SER A 267 8.80 -21.50 5.12
C SER A 267 9.28 -20.04 5.18
N LEU A 268 8.74 -19.25 6.13
CA LEU A 268 9.18 -17.86 6.34
C LEU A 268 10.66 -17.79 6.76
N GLY A 269 11.10 -18.70 7.64
CA GLY A 269 12.49 -18.80 8.06
C GLY A 269 13.44 -19.13 6.90
N GLN A 270 13.08 -20.10 6.08
CA GLN A 270 13.86 -20.51 4.90
C GLN A 270 13.94 -19.37 3.87
N PHE A 271 12.82 -18.68 3.61
CA PHE A 271 12.80 -17.50 2.76
C PHE A 271 13.74 -16.41 3.31
N SER A 272 13.63 -16.09 4.61
CA SER A 272 14.43 -15.06 5.25
C SER A 272 15.93 -15.35 5.18
N TYR A 273 16.33 -16.59 5.45
CA TYR A 273 17.72 -17.03 5.33
C TYR A 273 18.23 -16.91 3.88
N ASN A 274 17.42 -17.37 2.92
CA ASN A 274 17.77 -17.27 1.50
C ASN A 274 17.90 -15.81 1.05
N LEU A 275 16.99 -14.94 1.49
CA LEU A 275 16.98 -13.52 1.14
C LEU A 275 18.21 -12.78 1.67
N LEU A 276 18.66 -13.05 2.90
CA LEU A 276 19.89 -12.44 3.44
C LEU A 276 21.13 -12.79 2.60
N GLY A 277 21.16 -14.00 2.03
CA GLY A 277 22.21 -14.42 1.11
C GLY A 277 22.06 -13.83 -0.30
N SER A 278 20.85 -13.87 -0.87
CA SER A 278 20.62 -13.47 -2.26
C SER A 278 20.40 -11.97 -2.47
N GLY A 279 20.08 -11.22 -1.41
CA GLY A 279 19.60 -9.84 -1.53
C GLY A 279 18.25 -9.74 -2.23
N PHE A 280 17.79 -8.50 -2.49
CA PHE A 280 16.59 -8.28 -3.29
C PHE A 280 16.87 -8.52 -4.77
N SER A 281 15.81 -8.74 -5.54
CA SER A 281 15.95 -8.81 -6.99
C SER A 281 16.42 -7.47 -7.55
N ARG A 282 17.21 -7.51 -8.63
CA ARG A 282 17.69 -6.32 -9.36
C ARG A 282 16.64 -5.22 -9.56
N LYS A 283 15.42 -5.57 -9.96
CA LYS A 283 14.34 -4.59 -10.16
C LYS A 283 14.01 -3.79 -8.89
N LEU A 284 14.04 -4.43 -7.73
CA LEU A 284 13.80 -3.77 -6.43
C LEU A 284 15.00 -2.94 -5.99
N GLU A 285 16.21 -3.40 -6.29
CA GLU A 285 17.45 -2.64 -6.02
C GLU A 285 17.51 -1.34 -6.83
N GLU A 286 17.22 -1.43 -8.12
CA GLU A 286 17.13 -0.28 -9.03
C GLU A 286 16.01 0.70 -8.63
N GLU A 287 14.90 0.19 -8.08
CA GLU A 287 13.80 1.00 -7.57
C GLU A 287 14.22 1.76 -6.29
N ALA A 288 14.92 1.10 -5.37
CA ALA A 288 15.47 1.73 -4.18
C ALA A 288 16.55 2.78 -4.52
N ASP A 289 17.42 2.48 -5.47
CA ASP A 289 18.43 3.42 -5.98
C ASP A 289 17.78 4.66 -6.60
N ALA A 290 16.72 4.47 -7.40
CA ALA A 290 15.99 5.58 -8.02
C ALA A 290 15.38 6.51 -6.95
N LEU A 291 14.76 5.96 -5.90
CA LEU A 291 14.19 6.75 -4.80
C LEU A 291 15.26 7.46 -3.97
N ALA A 292 16.38 6.80 -3.68
CA ALA A 292 17.52 7.43 -3.03
C ALA A 292 18.07 8.61 -3.86
N MET A 293 18.17 8.44 -5.19
CA MET A 293 18.55 9.53 -6.10
C MET A 293 17.53 10.68 -6.09
N ILE A 294 16.23 10.38 -6.12
CA ILE A 294 15.18 11.41 -6.03
C ILE A 294 15.28 12.17 -4.70
N TYR A 295 15.51 11.47 -3.59
CA TYR A 295 15.75 12.07 -2.29
C TYR A 295 16.95 13.03 -2.33
N LEU A 296 18.08 12.61 -2.92
CA LEU A 296 19.26 13.47 -3.03
C LEU A 296 18.99 14.71 -3.91
N LEU A 297 18.33 14.51 -5.05
CA LEU A 297 18.03 15.56 -6.02
C LEU A 297 17.09 16.64 -5.44
N ARG A 298 16.03 16.23 -4.75
CA ARG A 298 15.02 17.14 -4.19
C ARG A 298 15.53 17.94 -3.00
N ASN A 299 16.51 17.40 -2.27
CA ASN A 299 17.03 18.00 -1.04
C ASN A 299 18.39 18.68 -1.20
N ASP A 300 18.78 18.96 -2.46
CA ASP A 300 20.08 19.55 -2.83
C ASP A 300 21.28 18.90 -2.13
N ARG A 301 21.26 17.55 -2.08
CA ARG A 301 22.31 16.73 -1.49
C ARG A 301 23.31 16.30 -2.55
N ASP A 302 24.42 15.71 -2.11
CA ASP A 302 25.44 15.19 -3.00
C ASP A 302 24.92 14.05 -3.90
N LYS A 303 24.61 14.40 -5.14
CA LYS A 303 24.08 13.51 -6.18
C LYS A 303 25.02 12.37 -6.55
N ASN A 304 26.31 12.48 -6.23
CA ASN A 304 27.31 11.45 -6.50
C ASN A 304 27.52 10.49 -5.33
N ALA A 305 26.87 10.70 -4.18
CA ALA A 305 27.06 9.86 -3.00
C ALA A 305 26.72 8.39 -3.28
N LEU A 306 25.59 8.12 -3.95
CA LEU A 306 25.20 6.74 -4.29
C LEU A 306 26.21 6.11 -5.25
N LEU A 307 26.65 6.88 -6.23
CA LEU A 307 27.61 6.40 -7.22
C LEU A 307 28.95 6.03 -6.54
N ARG A 308 29.45 6.87 -5.63
CA ARG A 308 30.71 6.61 -4.92
C ARG A 308 30.65 5.34 -4.09
N ILE A 309 29.58 5.12 -3.32
CA ILE A 309 29.48 3.90 -2.52
C ILE A 309 29.39 2.65 -3.40
N LEU A 310 28.64 2.69 -4.51
CA LEU A 310 28.57 1.56 -5.43
C LEU A 310 29.91 1.28 -6.13
N GLU A 311 30.67 2.31 -6.50
CA GLU A 311 32.02 2.15 -7.07
C GLU A 311 33.01 1.58 -6.03
N LYS A 312 32.93 2.02 -4.76
CA LYS A 312 33.70 1.44 -3.64
C LYS A 312 33.38 -0.04 -3.43
N LEU A 313 32.09 -0.40 -3.44
CA LEU A 313 31.65 -1.80 -3.33
C LEU A 313 32.13 -2.64 -4.51
N LYS A 314 32.04 -2.14 -5.75
CA LYS A 314 32.56 -2.80 -6.95
C LYS A 314 34.07 -3.04 -6.87
N PHE A 315 34.83 -2.07 -6.37
CA PHE A 315 36.28 -2.22 -6.19
C PHE A 315 36.61 -3.28 -5.11
N ARG A 316 35.89 -3.24 -3.98
CA ARG A 316 36.01 -4.22 -2.88
C ARG A 316 35.71 -5.64 -3.35
N THR A 317 34.69 -5.85 -4.19
CA THR A 317 34.33 -7.18 -4.73
C THR A 317 35.36 -7.69 -5.74
N ASN A 318 35.89 -6.82 -6.60
CA ASN A 318 36.86 -7.23 -7.63
C ASN A 318 38.26 -7.52 -7.08
N THR A 319 38.65 -6.92 -5.96
CA THR A 319 39.99 -7.09 -5.36
C THR A 319 40.11 -8.32 -4.46
N ARG A 320 39.00 -8.90 -3.99
CA ARG A 320 38.97 -10.13 -3.19
C ARG A 320 38.60 -11.36 -4.04
N VAL A 321 39.30 -11.56 -5.16
CA VAL A 321 39.16 -12.75 -6.02
C VAL A 321 39.56 -13.99 -5.20
N GLY A 322 38.57 -14.75 -4.72
CA GLY A 322 38.80 -16.00 -3.98
C GLY A 322 37.81 -16.29 -2.85
N SER A 323 36.99 -15.32 -2.44
CA SER A 323 35.91 -15.57 -1.47
C SER A 323 34.57 -15.32 -2.15
N THR A 324 33.88 -16.40 -2.47
CA THR A 324 32.47 -16.39 -2.89
C THR A 324 31.59 -15.98 -1.70
N ASN A 325 31.66 -14.72 -1.26
CA ASN A 325 30.79 -14.23 -0.20
C ASN A 325 29.42 -13.89 -0.79
N ARG A 326 28.59 -14.93 -0.91
CA ARG A 326 27.15 -14.95 -1.24
C ARG A 326 26.28 -14.34 -0.12
N LEU A 327 26.78 -13.34 0.60
CA LEU A 327 26.14 -12.78 1.79
C LEU A 327 26.25 -11.26 1.77
N SER A 328 25.48 -10.61 0.90
CA SER A 328 25.25 -9.17 1.00
C SER A 328 24.07 -8.74 0.12
N ALA A 329 23.07 -8.13 0.75
CA ALA A 329 21.99 -7.41 0.06
C ALA A 329 22.47 -6.13 -0.66
N PHE A 330 23.75 -5.75 -0.50
CA PHE A 330 24.35 -4.60 -1.18
C PHE A 330 25.39 -5.00 -2.25
N THR A 331 25.99 -6.19 -2.18
CA THR A 331 27.18 -6.56 -2.98
C THR A 331 27.04 -7.78 -3.89
N ASN A 332 25.83 -8.18 -4.31
CA ASN A 332 25.74 -9.20 -5.35
C ASN A 332 26.35 -8.69 -6.68
N ALA A 333 27.55 -9.21 -6.95
CA ALA A 333 28.50 -8.71 -7.95
C ALA A 333 28.04 -8.72 -9.43
N PRO A 334 27.05 -9.54 -9.88
CA PRO A 334 26.59 -9.46 -11.26
C PRO A 334 25.81 -8.17 -11.61
N ASP A 335 25.28 -7.45 -10.63
CA ASP A 335 24.34 -6.32 -10.86
C ASP A 335 24.96 -4.93 -10.59
N LEU A 336 26.06 -4.83 -9.85
CA LEU A 336 26.67 -3.54 -9.49
C LEU A 336 27.09 -2.70 -10.69
N VAL A 337 27.65 -3.33 -11.74
CA VAL A 337 28.04 -2.62 -12.97
C VAL A 337 26.84 -2.01 -13.69
N GLU A 338 25.73 -2.74 -13.68
CA GLU A 338 24.52 -2.33 -14.37
C GLU A 338 23.79 -1.23 -13.59
N ARG A 339 23.68 -1.36 -12.27
CA ARG A 339 23.17 -0.30 -11.38
C ARG A 339 24.01 0.98 -11.44
N ILE A 340 25.34 0.87 -11.50
CA ILE A 340 26.23 2.04 -11.71
C ILE A 340 25.91 2.72 -13.06
N LYS A 341 25.77 1.95 -14.14
CA LYS A 341 25.41 2.50 -15.45
C LYS A 341 24.01 3.14 -15.43
N GLN A 342 23.07 2.53 -14.71
CA GLN A 342 21.73 3.07 -14.50
C GLN A 342 21.79 4.44 -13.83
N ILE A 343 22.46 4.54 -12.69
CA ILE A 343 22.55 5.79 -11.94
C ILE A 343 23.27 6.89 -12.74
N LYS A 344 24.28 6.54 -13.55
CA LYS A 344 24.97 7.50 -14.42
C LYS A 344 24.09 8.05 -15.55
N THR A 345 23.13 7.27 -16.03
CA THR A 345 22.26 7.63 -17.17
C THR A 345 20.84 8.01 -16.76
N ALA A 346 20.56 7.93 -15.46
CA ALA A 346 19.33 8.30 -14.79
C ALA A 346 18.87 9.71 -15.13
N LYS A 347 17.62 9.80 -15.58
CA LYS A 347 16.88 11.05 -15.71
C LYS A 347 15.58 10.92 -14.94
N LEU A 348 15.38 11.81 -13.98
CA LEU A 348 14.09 12.01 -13.33
C LEU A 348 13.25 12.91 -14.24
N VAL A 349 12.08 12.44 -14.64
CA VAL A 349 11.09 13.29 -15.31
C VAL A 349 10.22 13.90 -14.23
N GLU A 350 10.33 15.22 -14.06
CA GLU A 350 9.44 15.96 -13.17
C GLU A 350 8.02 15.97 -13.76
N ILE A 351 7.06 15.61 -12.90
CA ILE A 351 5.64 15.69 -13.18
C ILE A 351 5.07 16.78 -12.26
N GLU A 352 4.33 17.74 -12.84
CA GLU A 352 3.72 18.84 -12.08
C GLU A 352 2.66 18.32 -11.11
N ASN A 353 1.94 17.28 -11.51
CA ASN A 353 0.90 16.63 -10.72
C ASN A 353 1.10 15.11 -10.71
N GLN A 354 0.65 14.46 -9.64
CA GLN A 354 0.61 13.00 -9.53
C GLN A 354 -0.29 12.43 -10.63
N ILE A 355 0.17 11.39 -11.33
CA ILE A 355 -0.64 10.73 -12.34
C ILE A 355 -1.52 9.72 -11.63
N ILE A 356 -2.83 9.93 -11.62
CA ILE A 356 -3.78 9.02 -10.98
C ILE A 356 -4.63 8.36 -12.06
N LEU A 357 -4.51 7.04 -12.17
CA LEU A 357 -5.37 6.23 -13.02
C LEU A 357 -6.44 5.57 -12.17
N VAL A 358 -7.71 5.77 -12.54
CA VAL A 358 -8.84 5.31 -11.75
C VAL A 358 -9.61 4.21 -12.47
N ALA A 359 -9.75 3.05 -11.83
CA ALA A 359 -10.61 1.97 -12.30
C ALA A 359 -12.07 2.28 -11.92
N ASN A 360 -12.88 2.60 -12.92
CA ASN A 360 -14.31 2.88 -12.74
C ASN A 360 -15.16 1.62 -12.93
N HIS A 361 -16.24 1.48 -12.16
CA HIS A 361 -17.24 0.43 -12.38
C HIS A 361 -17.93 0.64 -13.73
N LEU A 362 -18.10 -0.44 -14.50
CA LEU A 362 -18.84 -0.42 -15.75
C LEU A 362 -20.25 -1.00 -15.55
N ASN A 363 -21.22 -0.17 -15.16
CA ASN A 363 -22.61 -0.61 -15.00
C ASN A 363 -23.36 -0.53 -16.33
N LYS A 364 -24.09 -1.60 -16.69
CA LYS A 364 -25.07 -1.56 -17.78
C LYS A 364 -26.33 -0.88 -17.26
N THR A 365 -26.66 0.27 -17.83
CA THR A 365 -27.91 0.99 -17.62
C THR A 365 -28.79 0.89 -18.86
N ASN A 366 -30.08 1.23 -18.74
CA ASN A 366 -31.02 1.20 -19.86
C ASN A 366 -30.62 2.14 -21.02
N ASP A 367 -29.84 3.20 -20.73
CA ASP A 367 -29.37 4.20 -21.71
C ASP A 367 -27.91 3.96 -22.18
N GLY A 368 -27.29 2.84 -21.80
CA GLY A 368 -25.91 2.48 -22.18
C GLY A 368 -25.03 2.06 -21.00
N LYS A 369 -23.71 2.15 -21.16
CA LYS A 369 -22.75 1.87 -20.07
C LYS A 369 -22.48 3.16 -19.30
N LYS A 370 -22.70 3.17 -17.98
CA LYS A 370 -22.41 4.31 -17.11
C LYS A 370 -21.24 3.97 -16.20
N PHE A 371 -20.29 4.90 -16.09
CA PHE A 371 -19.19 4.81 -15.14
C PHE A 371 -19.68 5.25 -13.77
N GLU A 372 -19.57 4.37 -12.79
CA GLU A 372 -19.74 4.70 -11.37
C GLU A 372 -18.37 4.74 -10.70
N GLN A 373 -18.33 5.48 -9.58
CA GLN A 373 -17.18 5.93 -8.80
C GLN A 373 -15.97 4.99 -8.85
N GLY A 374 -14.80 5.61 -9.03
CA GLY A 374 -13.51 4.94 -9.06
C GLY A 374 -13.19 4.21 -7.77
N PHE A 375 -13.12 2.88 -7.81
CA PHE A 375 -12.95 2.04 -6.62
C PHE A 375 -11.50 1.59 -6.38
N ILE A 376 -10.69 1.58 -7.45
CA ILE A 376 -9.23 1.41 -7.36
C ILE A 376 -8.57 2.60 -8.03
N SER A 377 -7.58 3.19 -7.36
CA SER A 377 -6.69 4.20 -7.94
C SER A 377 -5.26 3.67 -8.00
N LEU A 378 -4.58 3.96 -9.11
CA LEU A 378 -3.15 3.74 -9.31
C LEU A 378 -2.50 5.09 -9.44
N SER A 379 -1.77 5.50 -8.43
CA SER A 379 -1.02 6.74 -8.45
C SER A 379 0.43 6.50 -8.82
N PHE A 380 0.97 7.30 -9.74
CA PHE A 380 2.39 7.30 -10.10
C PHE A 380 3.02 8.59 -9.62
N ASN A 381 4.06 8.45 -8.80
CA ASN A 381 4.73 9.57 -8.15
C ASN A 381 5.99 9.99 -8.92
N TYR A 382 6.62 9.02 -9.59
CA TYR A 382 7.93 9.20 -10.22
C TYR A 382 8.02 8.45 -11.53
N ILE A 383 8.63 9.12 -12.51
CA ILE A 383 9.02 8.53 -13.78
C ILE A 383 10.54 8.63 -13.85
N PHE A 384 11.19 7.48 -13.80
CA PHE A 384 12.63 7.38 -13.86
C PHE A 384 13.04 6.67 -15.15
N ILE A 385 13.90 7.32 -15.92
CA ILE A 385 14.36 6.80 -17.21
C ILE A 385 15.85 6.59 -17.12
N ALA A 386 16.33 5.45 -17.60
CA ALA A 386 17.75 5.30 -17.87
C ALA A 386 18.03 4.29 -18.98
N GLU A 387 19.26 4.34 -19.48
CA GLU A 387 19.69 3.53 -20.59
C GLU A 387 19.82 2.07 -20.16
N SER A 388 19.36 1.14 -21.02
CA SER A 388 19.53 -0.27 -20.76
C SER A 388 21.03 -0.64 -20.68
N SER A 389 21.37 -1.41 -19.65
CA SER A 389 22.72 -1.96 -19.49
C SER A 389 23.09 -2.93 -20.60
N THR A 390 22.10 -3.68 -21.13
CA THR A 390 22.27 -4.78 -22.08
C THR A 390 21.99 -4.41 -23.54
N ASN A 391 21.19 -3.37 -23.81
CA ASN A 391 20.85 -2.97 -25.18
C ASN A 391 20.93 -1.44 -25.36
N LYS A 392 21.83 -0.98 -26.23
CA LYS A 392 22.07 0.45 -26.48
C LYS A 392 20.90 1.18 -27.16
N THR A 393 19.98 0.49 -27.83
CA THR A 393 18.83 1.12 -28.48
C THR A 393 17.61 1.25 -27.57
N LYS A 394 17.67 0.60 -26.39
CA LYS A 394 16.57 0.55 -25.44
C LYS A 394 16.88 1.33 -24.18
N SER A 395 15.85 1.94 -23.64
CA SER A 395 15.83 2.50 -22.30
C SER A 395 14.82 1.72 -21.46
N TYR A 396 15.01 1.72 -20.15
CA TYR A 396 13.94 1.34 -19.25
C TYR A 396 13.27 2.58 -18.67
N VAL A 397 11.96 2.47 -18.52
CA VAL A 397 11.13 3.45 -17.84
C VAL A 397 10.58 2.78 -16.59
N ASN A 398 11.02 3.25 -15.44
CA ASN A 398 10.52 2.83 -14.14
C ASN A 398 9.41 3.80 -13.71
N LEU A 399 8.20 3.26 -13.58
CA LEU A 399 7.07 3.98 -13.01
C LEU A 399 6.86 3.45 -11.59
N ILE A 400 6.99 4.34 -10.62
CA ILE A 400 6.92 4.02 -9.19
C ILE A 400 5.62 4.62 -8.65
N GLY A 401 4.81 3.77 -8.02
CA GLY A 401 3.46 4.17 -7.62
C GLY A 401 2.87 3.40 -6.44
N THR A 402 1.66 3.80 -6.08
CA THR A 402 0.83 3.20 -5.04
C THR A 402 -0.54 2.89 -5.60
N ALA A 403 -1.04 1.70 -5.31
CA ALA A 403 -2.39 1.29 -5.62
C ALA A 403 -3.23 1.42 -4.34
N PHE A 404 -4.42 2.02 -4.44
CA PHE A 404 -5.34 2.18 -3.32
C PHE A 404 -6.73 1.65 -3.70
N ASN A 405 -7.33 0.91 -2.78
CA ASN A 405 -8.70 0.43 -2.88
C ASN A 405 -9.57 1.21 -1.89
N SER A 406 -10.56 1.94 -2.40
CA SER A 406 -11.48 2.74 -1.59
C SER A 406 -12.69 1.96 -1.06
N GLU A 407 -12.88 0.70 -1.49
CA GLU A 407 -14.01 -0.12 -1.02
C GLU A 407 -13.80 -0.60 0.41
N PHE A 408 -14.81 -0.42 1.26
CA PHE A 408 -14.73 -0.77 2.68
C PHE A 408 -14.95 -2.26 2.97
N GLU A 409 -15.69 -2.95 2.11
CA GLU A 409 -16.08 -4.36 2.32
C GLU A 409 -15.42 -5.31 1.31
N GLU A 410 -14.88 -4.78 0.20
CA GLU A 410 -14.41 -5.61 -0.91
C GLU A 410 -12.89 -5.55 -1.05
N SER A 411 -12.29 -6.71 -1.33
CA SER A 411 -10.89 -6.84 -1.68
C SER A 411 -10.75 -7.25 -3.15
N PHE A 412 -9.67 -6.83 -3.79
CA PHE A 412 -9.45 -7.04 -5.22
C PHE A 412 -8.07 -7.61 -5.51
N ARG A 413 -8.02 -8.42 -6.56
CA ARG A 413 -6.80 -8.80 -7.25
C ARG A 413 -6.72 -8.03 -8.56
N LEU A 414 -5.63 -7.31 -8.75
CA LEU A 414 -5.29 -6.64 -10.01
C LEU A 414 -4.20 -7.46 -10.70
N ASP A 415 -4.54 -8.08 -11.83
CA ASP A 415 -3.58 -8.80 -12.67
C ASP A 415 -2.65 -7.83 -13.42
N PRO A 416 -1.54 -8.33 -14.01
CA PRO A 416 -0.58 -7.49 -14.69
C PRO A 416 -1.20 -6.56 -15.74
N LEU A 417 -0.71 -5.31 -15.75
CA LEU A 417 -1.27 -4.23 -16.56
C LEU A 417 -0.84 -4.33 -18.03
N GLU A 418 -1.72 -3.93 -18.95
CA GLU A 418 -1.41 -3.84 -20.38
C GLU A 418 -1.15 -2.37 -20.76
N PHE A 419 0.12 -2.00 -20.90
CA PHE A 419 0.56 -0.61 -21.06
C PHE A 419 0.69 -0.19 -22.53
N MET A 420 0.36 1.06 -22.88
CA MET A 420 0.41 1.59 -24.25
C MET A 420 1.45 2.73 -24.36
N PRO A 421 2.73 2.41 -24.62
CA PRO A 421 3.80 3.41 -24.66
C PRO A 421 3.78 4.28 -25.93
N SER A 422 3.14 3.81 -27.02
CA SER A 422 3.16 4.45 -28.34
C SER A 422 1.76 4.64 -28.93
N ILE A 423 1.63 5.59 -29.86
CA ILE A 423 0.40 5.88 -30.60
C ILE A 423 0.05 4.76 -31.59
N SER A 424 1.02 3.90 -31.95
CA SER A 424 0.82 2.76 -32.86
C SER A 424 -0.21 1.73 -32.37
N GLY A 425 -0.64 1.82 -31.10
CA GLY A 425 -1.61 0.91 -30.49
C GLY A 425 -1.02 -0.41 -30.00
N GLN A 426 0.30 -0.61 -30.16
CA GLN A 426 0.98 -1.77 -29.61
C GLN A 426 1.05 -1.65 -28.08
N SER A 427 0.52 -2.66 -27.40
CA SER A 427 0.51 -2.75 -25.95
C SER A 427 1.59 -3.70 -25.45
N ILE A 428 2.11 -3.42 -24.25
CA ILE A 428 3.12 -4.22 -23.56
C ILE A 428 2.49 -4.74 -22.27
N LEU A 429 2.41 -6.06 -22.12
CA LEU A 429 2.06 -6.66 -20.84
C LEU A 429 3.21 -6.45 -19.86
N VAL A 430 2.93 -5.73 -18.78
CA VAL A 430 3.93 -5.39 -17.76
C VAL A 430 4.31 -6.64 -16.98
N GLU A 431 5.61 -6.89 -16.84
CA GLU A 431 6.10 -7.92 -15.92
C GLU A 431 5.96 -7.43 -14.47
N MET A 432 4.88 -7.86 -13.81
CA MET A 432 4.61 -7.63 -12.40
C MET A 432 3.83 -8.81 -11.80
N ASN A 433 3.97 -9.01 -10.49
CA ASN A 433 3.09 -9.94 -9.78
C ASN A 433 1.67 -9.32 -9.70
N PRO A 434 0.62 -10.16 -9.66
CA PRO A 434 -0.71 -9.68 -9.33
C PRO A 434 -0.70 -8.92 -8.01
N ILE A 435 -1.37 -7.77 -7.97
CA ILE A 435 -1.49 -6.95 -6.77
C ILE A 435 -2.73 -7.37 -6.01
N ILE A 436 -2.56 -7.66 -4.72
CA ILE A 436 -3.67 -7.86 -3.79
C ILE A 436 -3.95 -6.54 -3.07
N LEU A 437 -5.19 -6.09 -3.17
CA LEU A 437 -5.73 -4.89 -2.55
C LEU A 437 -6.80 -5.29 -1.55
N GLU A 438 -6.49 -5.21 -0.25
CA GLU A 438 -7.48 -5.43 0.80
C GLU A 438 -8.45 -4.24 0.87
N SER A 439 -9.58 -4.41 1.54
CA SER A 439 -10.56 -3.33 1.69
C SER A 439 -9.97 -2.12 2.39
N ASN A 440 -10.27 -0.93 1.87
CA ASN A 440 -9.81 0.37 2.35
C ASN A 440 -8.31 0.39 2.70
N SER A 441 -7.47 -0.08 1.77
CA SER A 441 -6.04 -0.21 1.99
C SER A 441 -5.23 0.09 0.74
N SER A 442 -3.94 0.32 0.93
CA SER A 442 -2.99 0.61 -0.14
C SER A 442 -1.84 -0.39 -0.22
N THR A 443 -1.19 -0.44 -1.37
CA THR A 443 0.07 -1.18 -1.53
C THR A 443 0.95 -0.58 -2.63
N ASN A 444 2.26 -0.79 -2.52
CA ASN A 444 3.25 -0.28 -3.45
C ASN A 444 3.37 -1.17 -4.67
N PHE A 445 3.55 -0.55 -5.85
CA PHE A 445 3.89 -1.28 -7.06
C PHE A 445 4.92 -0.53 -7.91
N GLY A 446 5.76 -1.29 -8.61
CA GLY A 446 6.77 -0.76 -9.53
C GLY A 446 6.64 -1.42 -10.90
N ILE A 447 6.49 -0.58 -11.93
CA ILE A 447 6.44 -1.00 -13.33
C ILE A 447 7.78 -0.69 -13.96
N LYS A 448 8.37 -1.68 -14.65
CA LYS A 448 9.55 -1.49 -15.48
C LYS A 448 9.18 -1.81 -16.92
N LEU A 449 9.21 -0.79 -17.77
CA LEU A 449 8.97 -0.91 -19.21
C LEU A 449 10.30 -0.94 -19.94
N PHE A 450 10.43 -1.79 -20.96
CA PHE A 450 11.58 -1.81 -21.86
C PHE A 450 11.16 -1.23 -23.20
N LEU A 451 11.60 -0.01 -23.49
CA LEU A 451 11.16 0.76 -24.66
C LEU A 451 12.35 1.08 -25.57
N GLU A 452 12.11 1.18 -26.88
CA GLU A 452 13.07 1.83 -27.77
C GLU A 452 13.16 3.30 -27.41
N SER A 453 14.33 3.93 -27.56
CA SER A 453 14.53 5.32 -27.12
C SER A 453 13.51 6.31 -27.73
N LYS A 454 13.04 6.08 -28.97
CA LYS A 454 12.00 6.90 -29.61
C LYS A 454 10.63 6.82 -28.90
N ASP A 455 10.29 5.67 -28.32
CA ASP A 455 9.00 5.44 -27.67
C ASP A 455 8.99 6.01 -26.24
N VAL A 456 10.17 6.29 -25.68
CA VAL A 456 10.32 6.97 -24.38
C VAL A 456 9.82 8.41 -24.47
N ASP A 457 10.27 9.16 -25.48
CA ASP A 457 9.85 10.55 -25.66
C ASP A 457 8.34 10.65 -25.92
N VAL A 458 7.81 9.73 -26.75
CA VAL A 458 6.37 9.60 -26.98
C VAL A 458 5.61 9.30 -25.70
N LEU A 459 6.11 8.41 -24.84
CA LEU A 459 5.49 8.12 -23.55
C LEU A 459 5.46 9.36 -22.64
N ILE A 460 6.54 10.12 -22.57
CA ILE A 460 6.60 11.35 -21.77
C ILE A 460 5.56 12.37 -22.28
N GLU A 461 5.48 12.59 -23.59
CA GLU A 461 4.48 13.48 -24.17
C GLU A 461 3.05 13.01 -23.89
N ARG A 462 2.81 11.69 -23.96
CA ARG A 462 1.50 11.11 -23.64
C ARG A 462 1.09 11.38 -22.20
N ILE A 463 2.03 11.21 -21.28
CA ILE A 463 1.83 11.48 -19.85
C ILE A 463 1.51 12.96 -19.61
N LYS A 464 2.30 13.88 -20.20
CA LYS A 464 2.09 15.33 -20.05
C LYS A 464 0.75 15.81 -20.59
N ASN A 465 0.21 15.13 -21.61
CA ASN A 465 -1.06 15.48 -22.26
C ASN A 465 -2.23 14.58 -21.82
N ASN A 466 -2.10 13.82 -20.71
CA ASN A 466 -3.14 12.95 -20.16
C ASN A 466 -3.73 11.93 -21.17
N TYR A 467 -2.91 11.43 -22.10
CA TYR A 467 -3.34 10.37 -23.03
C TYR A 467 -3.44 9.02 -22.32
N PRO A 468 -4.46 8.18 -22.61
CA PRO A 468 -4.63 6.87 -21.99
C PRO A 468 -3.35 6.02 -22.02
N LEU A 469 -2.88 5.59 -20.85
CA LEU A 469 -1.63 4.82 -20.70
C LEU A 469 -1.86 3.31 -20.61
N LEU A 470 -3.08 2.90 -20.27
CA LEU A 470 -3.45 1.50 -20.09
C LEU A 470 -4.51 1.12 -21.12
N LYS A 471 -4.28 -0.01 -21.81
CA LYS A 471 -5.31 -0.64 -22.63
C LYS A 471 -6.36 -1.34 -21.77
N GLY A 472 -5.93 -1.87 -20.63
CA GLY A 472 -6.81 -2.45 -19.62
C GLY A 472 -6.03 -3.20 -18.54
N ALA A 473 -6.77 -3.69 -17.56
CA ALA A 473 -6.30 -4.65 -16.58
C ALA A 473 -7.43 -5.62 -16.25
N ARG A 474 -7.07 -6.86 -15.87
CA ARG A 474 -8.04 -7.79 -15.31
C ARG A 474 -8.10 -7.55 -13.80
N ILE A 475 -9.25 -7.08 -13.33
CA ILE A 475 -9.55 -6.93 -11.91
C ILE A 475 -10.47 -8.07 -11.52
N SER A 476 -10.18 -8.70 -10.38
CA SER A 476 -11.01 -9.75 -9.84
C SER A 476 -11.38 -9.45 -8.39
N ARG A 477 -12.66 -9.47 -8.04
CA ARG A 477 -13.09 -9.41 -6.64
C ARG A 477 -12.64 -10.69 -5.92
N ILE A 478 -12.09 -10.54 -4.72
CA ILE A 478 -11.66 -11.64 -3.85
C ILE A 478 -12.83 -11.96 -2.91
N LYS A 479 -13.43 -13.14 -3.06
CA LYS A 479 -14.44 -13.64 -2.11
C LYS A 479 -13.78 -14.61 -1.13
N THR A 480 -13.92 -14.35 0.17
CA THR A 480 -13.55 -15.30 1.22
C THR A 480 -14.81 -15.97 1.75
N ASN A 481 -14.97 -17.28 1.55
CA ASN A 481 -16.10 -18.03 2.10
C ASN A 481 -15.92 -18.25 3.62
N PRO A 482 -16.81 -17.74 4.49
CA PRO A 482 -16.74 -18.01 5.92
C PRO A 482 -17.01 -19.51 6.21
N GLY A 483 -16.16 -20.16 7.00
CA GLY A 483 -16.41 -21.50 7.54
C GLY A 483 -15.93 -22.71 6.73
N ALA A 484 -15.28 -22.49 5.57
CA ALA A 484 -14.60 -23.57 4.86
C ALA A 484 -13.25 -23.91 5.54
N LYS A 485 -12.89 -25.20 5.61
CA LYS A 485 -11.60 -25.68 6.19
C LYS A 485 -10.39 -25.10 5.46
N GLU A 486 -10.57 -24.71 4.21
CA GLU A 486 -9.65 -23.90 3.41
C GLU A 486 -10.42 -22.70 2.88
N LYS A 487 -9.86 -21.49 2.96
CA LYS A 487 -10.45 -20.31 2.31
C LYS A 487 -10.37 -20.52 0.79
N THR A 488 -11.45 -20.99 0.17
CA THR A 488 -11.58 -20.93 -1.29
C THR A 488 -11.71 -19.47 -1.71
N ILE A 489 -10.77 -19.02 -2.53
CA ILE A 489 -10.77 -17.68 -3.12
C ILE A 489 -11.37 -17.77 -4.51
N ASP A 490 -12.58 -17.23 -4.67
CA ASP A 490 -13.19 -17.05 -5.99
C ASP A 490 -12.86 -15.67 -6.55
N PHE A 491 -12.53 -15.63 -7.85
CA PHE A 491 -12.20 -14.43 -8.60
C PHE A 491 -13.33 -14.05 -9.55
N GLU A 492 -14.08 -13.00 -9.21
CA GLU A 492 -15.14 -12.47 -10.09
C GLU A 492 -14.56 -11.35 -10.98
N LYS A 493 -14.55 -11.55 -12.30
CA LYS A 493 -13.95 -10.61 -13.25
C LYS A 493 -14.75 -9.30 -13.34
N ILE A 494 -14.09 -8.18 -13.08
CA ILE A 494 -14.63 -6.83 -13.23
C ILE A 494 -14.06 -6.21 -14.52
N THR A 495 -14.93 -5.56 -15.30
CA THR A 495 -14.50 -4.73 -16.43
C THR A 495 -14.36 -3.30 -15.94
N ALA A 496 -13.14 -2.77 -15.97
CA ALA A 496 -12.87 -1.37 -15.62
C ALA A 496 -12.07 -0.70 -16.74
N SER A 497 -12.28 0.60 -16.93
CA SER A 497 -11.41 1.44 -17.74
C SER A 497 -10.66 2.40 -16.82
N PHE A 498 -9.37 2.58 -17.08
CA PHE A 498 -8.54 3.56 -16.40
C PHE A 498 -8.63 4.91 -17.10
N SER A 499 -9.01 5.94 -16.36
CA SER A 499 -8.94 7.34 -16.80
C SER A 499 -8.02 8.13 -15.88
N PHE A 500 -7.45 9.23 -16.40
CA PHE A 500 -6.84 10.24 -15.54
C PHE A 500 -7.93 10.82 -14.64
N ASN A 501 -7.59 11.03 -13.36
CA ASN A 501 -8.43 11.78 -12.41
C ASN A 501 -8.26 13.29 -12.64
#